data_AF-A0A940P464-F1
#
_entry.id   AF-A0A940P464-F1
#
_cell.length_a   1.000
_cell.length_b   1.000
_cell.length_c   1.000
_cell.angle_alpha   90.00
_cell.angle_beta   90.00
_cell.angle_gamma   90.00
#
_symmetry.space_group_name_H-M   'P 1'
#
loop_
_entity.id
_entity.type
_entity.pdbx_description
1 polymer ?
#
loop_
_entity_poly.entity_id
_entity_poly.type
_entity_poly.pdbx_seq_one_letter_code
_entity_poly.pdbx_strand_id
1 'polypeptide(L)' 'EFVMCYPPGIPILAPGEIITEDIINYIKYAKEKGCSMQGTEDPAIEHLNVLR' A
#
# COMPACT_ATOMS: atom_id res chain seq x y z
N GLU A 1 -8.13 3.83 0.98
CA GLU A 1 -7.00 4.78 0.87
C GLU A 1 -6.23 4.56 -0.43
N PHE A 2 -5.22 5.39 -0.70
CA PHE A 2 -4.30 5.22 -1.82
C PHE A 2 -2.96 4.68 -1.29
N VAL A 3 -2.36 3.68 -1.94
CA VAL A 3 -1.03 3.15 -1.59
C VAL A 3 -0.15 3.22 -2.82
N MET A 4 0.94 4.00 -2.77
CA MET A 4 1.97 4.08 -3.81
C MET A 4 3.29 3.52 -3.31
N CYS A 5 4.02 2.85 -4.20
CA CYS A 5 5.37 2.37 -3.94
C CYS A 5 6.40 3.17 -4.73
N TYR A 6 7.41 3.69 -4.04
CA TYR A 6 8.51 4.48 -4.57
C TYR A 6 9.88 3.93 -4.15
N PRO A 7 10.88 3.89 -5.05
CA PRO A 7 10.79 3.98 -6.52
C PRO A 7 10.18 2.68 -7.09
N PRO A 8 9.47 2.69 -8.25
CA PRO A 8 9.41 3.71 -9.30
C PRO A 8 8.24 4.72 -9.22
N GLY A 9 7.34 4.62 -8.24
CA GLY A 9 6.17 5.51 -8.14
C GLY A 9 4.89 4.94 -8.71
N ILE A 10 4.70 3.63 -8.58
CA ILE A 10 3.51 2.93 -9.07
C ILE A 10 2.44 2.80 -7.98
N PRO A 11 1.15 2.95 -8.31
CA PRO A 11 0.07 2.66 -7.38
C PRO A 11 -0.05 1.14 -7.16
N ILE A 12 -0.13 0.74 -5.89
CA ILE A 12 -0.41 -0.64 -5.46
C ILE A 12 -1.90 -0.83 -5.19
N LEU A 13 -2.53 0.18 -4.57
CA LEU A 13 -3.94 0.13 -4.18
C LEU A 13 -4.57 1.50 -4.35
N ALA A 14 -5.74 1.55 -4.99
CA ALA A 14 -6.56 2.76 -5.12
C ALA A 14 -7.83 2.69 -4.25
N PRO A 15 -8.39 3.84 -3.83
CA PRO A 15 -9.67 3.89 -3.15
C PRO A 15 -10.79 3.22 -3.96
N GLY A 16 -11.53 2.33 -3.32
CA GLY A 16 -12.61 1.58 -3.96
C GLY A 16 -12.19 0.23 -4.55
N GLU A 17 -10.88 -0.08 -4.57
CA GLU A 17 -10.43 -1.43 -4.92
C GLU A 17 -10.66 -2.43 -3.77
N ILE A 18 -10.89 -3.68 -4.15
CA ILE A 18 -11.01 -4.79 -3.21
C ILE A 18 -9.61 -5.16 -2.74
N ILE A 19 -9.38 -5.09 -1.43
CA ILE A 19 -8.13 -5.52 -0.82
C ILE A 19 -8.13 -7.05 -0.73
N THR A 20 -7.18 -7.67 -1.41
CA THR A 20 -6.94 -9.12 -1.37
C THR A 20 -5.69 -9.45 -0.56
N GLU A 21 -5.53 -10.71 -0.17
CA GLU A 21 -4.31 -11.18 0.49
C GLU A 21 -3.06 -10.98 -0.39
N ASP A 22 -3.19 -11.11 -1.71
CA ASP A 22 -2.09 -10.87 -2.65
C ASP A 22 -1.59 -9.43 -2.61
N ILE A 23 -2.52 -8.46 -2.52
CA ILE A 23 -2.17 -7.04 -2.38
C ILE A 23 -1.44 -6.80 -1.06
N ILE A 24 -1.95 -7.37 0.04
CA ILE A 24 -1.31 -7.27 1.37
C ILE A 24 0.11 -7.86 1.33
N ASN A 25 0.29 -9.02 0.70
CA ASN A 25 1.58 -9.68 0.57
C ASN A 25 2.55 -8.86 -0.30
N TYR A 26 2.06 -8.24 -1.37
CA TYR A 26 2.87 -7.34 -2.19
C TYR A 26 3.32 -6.08 -1.44
N ILE A 27 2.43 -5.47 -0.65
CA ILE A 27 2.76 -4.32 0.20
C ILE A 27 3.87 -4.70 1.19
N LYS A 28 3.74 -5.85 1.87
CA LYS A 28 4.75 -6.36 2.80
C LYS A 28 6.09 -6.61 2.10
N TYR A 29 6.07 -7.27 0.95
CA TYR A 29 7.27 -7.54 0.15
C TYR A 29 8.00 -6.24 -0.23
N ALA A 30 7.27 -5.25 -0.74
CA ALA A 30 7.86 -3.97 -1.13
C ALA A 30 8.40 -3.19 0.08
N LYS A 31 7.73 -3.25 1.24
CA LYS A 31 8.24 -2.69 2.50
C LYS A 31 9.54 -3.36 2.95
N GLU A 32 9.62 -4.69 2.89
CA GLU A 32 10.86 -5.45 3.19
C GLU A 32 12.01 -5.14 2.23
N LYS A 33 11.70 -4.79 0.98
CA LYS A 33 12.69 -4.34 -0.02
C LYS A 33 13.18 -2.91 0.19
N GLY A 34 12.64 -2.18 1.17
CA GLY A 34 13.01 -0.80 1.47
C GLY A 34 12.35 0.22 0.55
N CYS A 35 11.27 -0.15 -0.15
CA CYS A 35 10.48 0.82 -0.91
C CYS A 35 9.77 1.78 0.06
N SER A 36 9.81 3.06 -0.25
CA SER A 36 9.00 4.07 0.43
C SER A 36 7.56 3.94 -0.03
N MET A 37 6.65 3.93 0.92
CA MET A 37 5.23 3.90 0.63
C MET A 37 4.61 5.26 0.91
N GLN A 38 3.75 5.73 -0.01
CA GLN A 38 3.16 7.06 0.04
C GLN A 38 1.66 7.00 -0.25
N GLY A 39 0.90 7.98 0.24
CA GLY A 39 -0.54 8.08 0.02
C GLY A 39 -1.41 7.43 1.11
N THR A 40 -0.79 6.68 2.02
CA THR A 40 -1.43 6.21 3.26
C THR A 40 -1.35 7.30 4.33
N GLU A 41 -2.38 7.36 5.19
CA GLU A 41 -2.35 8.24 6.36
C GLU A 41 -1.26 7.80 7.36
N ASP A 42 -1.01 6.49 7.44
CA ASP A 42 0.06 5.90 8.22
C ASP A 42 1.34 5.75 7.37
N PRO A 43 2.43 6.49 7.68
CA PRO A 43 3.71 6.38 6.97
C PRO A 43 4.37 5.00 7.18
N ALA A 44 4.01 4.27 8.23
CA ALA A 44 4.52 2.94 8.51
C ALA A 44 3.74 1.85 7.77
N ILE A 45 2.58 2.14 7.18
CA ILE A 45 1.66 1.14 6.59
C ILE A 45 1.45 -0.05 7.53
N GLU A 46 1.05 0.24 8.76
CA GLU A 46 0.59 -0.77 9.73
C GLU A 46 -0.94 -0.85 9.70
N HIS A 47 -1.60 0.25 9.32
CA HIS A 47 -3.05 0.32 9.20
C HIS A 47 -3.48 0.83 7.82
N LEU A 48 -4.52 0.21 7.26
CA LEU A 48 -5.18 0.62 6.03
C LEU A 48 -6.67 0.87 6.33
N ASN A 49 -7.14 2.07 6.00
CA ASN A 49 -8.55 2.43 6.08
C ASN A 49 -9.31 1.82 4.89
N VAL A 50 -10.26 0.96 5.24
CA VAL A 50 -11.17 0.30 4.31
C VAL A 50 -12.51 1.01 4.26
N LEU A 51 -13.08 1.13 3.07
CA LEU A 51 -14.47 1.57 2.92
C LEU A 51 -15.40 0.45 3.42
N ARG A 52 -16.44 0.84 4.14
CA ARG A 52 -17.45 -0.07 4.71
C ARG A 52 -18.63 -0.23 3.78
#